data_AF-A0A6B2DQP5-F1
#
_entry.id   AF-A0A6B2DQP5-F1
#
_cell.length_a   1.000
_cell.length_b   1.000
_cell.length_c   1.000
_cell.angle_alpha   90.00
_cell.angle_beta   90.00
_cell.angle_gamma   90.00
#
_symmetry.space_group_name_H-M   'P 1'
#
loop_
_entity.id
_entity.type
_entity.pdbx_description
1 polymer ?
#
loop_
_entity_poly.entity_id
_entity_poly.type
_entity_poly.pdbx_seq_one_letter_code
_entity_poly.pdbx_strand_id
1 'polypeptide(L)'
;MSEPKSAARLAESPAREPEAPVTGRRADLLAVAAAVVLVAAATAVGLYYNRPGSGVVIFVSSPPLFADWLPHVGPGSVFAVLIAVAVVLHGPALAARLPWRRALAAGYLASLAWIFSLTMVDGWERGFAGHLTIPQEYLHEVPGITDIPRMLREFSSRILDFQPNSWTTHVSGHPPGATLVFVWLDRIGLHGGAWAATAVVLAGSLVAVAVPATVALLGRAEAAR
;
A
#
# COMPACT_ATOMS: atom_id res chain seq x y z
N MET A 1 63.42 -9.69 -31.05
CA MET A 1 63.01 -8.41 -30.45
C MET A 1 61.49 -8.40 -30.44
N SER A 2 60.90 -8.87 -29.33
CA SER A 2 59.46 -9.08 -29.19
C SER A 2 58.93 -7.98 -28.26
N GLU A 3 57.97 -7.18 -28.72
CA GLU A 3 57.23 -6.25 -27.87
C GLU A 3 56.03 -6.96 -27.25
N PRO A 4 55.88 -6.91 -25.92
CA PRO A 4 54.58 -7.09 -25.29
C PRO A 4 54.22 -5.79 -24.55
N LYS A 5 53.49 -4.88 -25.21
CA LYS A 5 52.96 -3.66 -24.55
C LYS A 5 51.47 -3.37 -24.80
N SER A 6 50.71 -4.36 -25.27
CA SER A 6 49.27 -4.17 -25.54
C SER A 6 48.31 -4.89 -24.59
N ALA A 7 48.80 -5.69 -23.63
CA ALA A 7 47.92 -6.48 -22.74
C ALA A 7 47.65 -5.84 -21.36
N ALA A 8 48.31 -4.73 -21.02
CA ALA A 8 48.22 -4.12 -19.69
C ALA A 8 47.25 -2.92 -19.60
N ARG A 9 46.43 -2.67 -20.63
CA ARG A 9 45.56 -1.47 -20.72
C ARG A 9 44.06 -1.75 -20.63
N LEU A 10 43.68 -2.91 -20.07
CA LEU A 10 42.26 -3.31 -19.89
C LEU A 10 41.89 -3.58 -18.42
N ALA A 11 42.72 -3.16 -17.47
CA ALA A 11 42.46 -3.30 -16.03
C ALA A 11 42.36 -1.95 -15.30
N GLU A 12 42.02 -0.86 -16.01
CA GLU A 12 41.52 0.34 -15.34
C GLU A 12 40.03 0.15 -15.07
N SER A 13 39.71 -0.15 -13.81
CA SER A 13 38.37 0.03 -13.28
C SER A 13 37.96 1.48 -13.59
N PRO A 14 36.78 1.73 -14.20
CA PRO A 14 36.38 3.10 -14.52
C PRO A 14 36.43 3.91 -13.23
N ALA A 15 37.19 5.02 -13.28
CA ALA A 15 37.29 5.95 -12.17
C ALA A 15 35.87 6.31 -11.73
N ARG A 16 35.58 6.11 -10.44
CA ARG A 16 34.29 6.44 -9.84
C ARG A 16 34.07 7.93 -10.06
N GLU A 17 33.15 8.28 -10.95
CA GLU A 17 32.80 9.69 -11.20
C GLU A 17 32.41 10.32 -9.86
N PRO A 18 32.92 11.52 -9.55
CA PRO A 18 32.58 12.21 -8.32
C PRO A 18 31.07 12.45 -8.31
N GLU A 19 30.39 11.78 -7.38
CA GLU A 19 28.95 11.88 -7.17
C GLU A 19 28.61 13.35 -6.89
N ALA A 20 27.95 14.00 -7.84
CA ALA A 20 27.58 15.40 -7.73
C ALA A 20 26.73 15.59 -6.47
N PRO A 21 26.99 16.61 -5.64
CA PRO A 21 26.23 16.82 -4.41
C PRO A 21 24.76 17.04 -4.78
N VAL A 22 23.89 16.14 -4.32
CA VAL A 22 22.44 16.22 -4.55
C VAL A 22 21.91 17.45 -3.80
N THR A 23 21.91 18.60 -4.47
CA THR A 23 21.30 19.84 -3.98
C THR A 23 19.83 19.87 -4.38
N GLY A 24 19.08 18.84 -3.98
CA GLY A 24 17.67 18.60 -4.38
C GLY A 24 16.63 19.39 -3.58
N ARG A 25 17.01 20.01 -2.44
CA ARG A 25 16.04 20.59 -1.49
C ARG A 25 15.02 21.56 -2.11
N ARG A 26 15.44 22.38 -3.10
CA ARG A 26 14.51 23.28 -3.80
C ARG A 26 13.52 22.50 -4.66
N ALA A 27 13.98 21.49 -5.39
CA ALA A 27 13.12 20.63 -6.19
C ALA A 27 12.15 19.84 -5.29
N ASP A 28 12.62 19.33 -4.15
CA ASP A 28 11.79 18.62 -3.17
C ASP A 28 10.70 19.55 -2.60
N LEU A 29 11.07 20.77 -2.20
CA LEU A 29 10.10 21.75 -1.70
C LEU A 29 9.08 22.16 -2.78
N LEU A 30 9.51 22.33 -4.03
CA LEU A 30 8.62 22.62 -5.14
C LEU A 30 7.66 21.45 -5.41
N ALA A 31 8.14 20.22 -5.36
CA ALA A 31 7.31 19.03 -5.52
C ALA A 31 6.25 18.92 -4.40
N VAL A 32 6.65 19.13 -3.14
CA VAL A 32 5.74 19.17 -2.00
C VAL A 32 4.72 20.31 -2.15
N ALA A 33 5.17 21.51 -2.52
CA ALA A 33 4.27 22.65 -2.73
C ALA A 33 3.26 22.38 -3.85
N ALA A 34 3.70 21.80 -4.97
CA ALA A 34 2.82 21.41 -6.07
C ALA A 34 1.77 20.38 -5.62
N ALA A 35 2.17 19.37 -4.84
CA ALA A 35 1.25 18.38 -4.28
C ALA A 35 0.21 19.02 -3.34
N VAL A 36 0.64 19.92 -2.45
CA VAL A 36 -0.26 20.66 -1.54
C VAL A 36 -1.25 21.51 -2.33
N VAL A 37 -0.78 22.26 -3.33
CA VAL A 37 -1.64 23.08 -4.19
C VAL A 37 -2.66 22.22 -4.93
N LEU A 38 -2.25 21.07 -5.46
CA LEU A 38 -3.15 20.15 -6.15
C LEU A 38 -4.25 19.62 -5.21
N VAL A 39 -3.88 19.17 -4.01
CA VAL A 39 -4.85 18.67 -3.00
C VAL A 39 -5.78 19.80 -2.55
N ALA A 40 -5.26 21.00 -2.30
CA ALA A 40 -6.07 22.15 -1.91
C ALA A 40 -7.05 22.56 -3.01
N ALA A 41 -6.61 22.56 -4.28
CA ALA A 41 -7.48 22.85 -5.42
C ALA A 41 -8.58 21.80 -5.56
N ALA A 42 -8.25 20.50 -5.46
CA ALA A 42 -9.24 19.42 -5.52
C ALA A 42 -10.26 19.51 -4.37
N THR A 43 -9.79 19.84 -3.16
CA THR A 43 -10.65 20.11 -1.99
C THR A 43 -11.59 21.27 -2.27
N ALA A 44 -11.07 22.41 -2.71
CA ALA A 44 -11.85 23.62 -2.97
C ALA A 44 -12.90 23.42 -4.07
N VAL A 45 -12.53 22.75 -5.16
CA VAL A 45 -13.45 22.41 -6.26
C VAL A 45 -14.54 21.45 -5.77
N GLY A 46 -14.19 20.42 -5.00
CA GLY A 46 -15.17 19.50 -4.44
C GLY A 46 -16.15 20.19 -3.48
N LEU A 47 -15.65 21.06 -2.59
CA LEU A 47 -16.49 21.86 -1.69
C LEU A 47 -17.38 22.83 -2.48
N TYR A 48 -16.88 23.44 -3.55
CA TYR A 48 -17.66 24.30 -4.42
C TYR A 48 -18.79 23.56 -5.12
N TYR A 49 -18.59 22.31 -5.56
CA TYR A 49 -19.67 21.50 -6.12
C TYR A 49 -20.65 20.99 -5.05
N ASN A 50 -20.18 20.70 -3.84
CA ASN A 50 -21.04 20.28 -2.73
C ASN A 50 -21.86 21.41 -2.09
N ARG A 51 -21.61 22.68 -2.45
CA ARG A 51 -22.32 23.81 -1.82
C ARG A 51 -23.82 23.75 -2.11
N PRO A 52 -24.68 24.16 -1.16
CA PRO A 52 -26.12 24.25 -1.39
C PRO A 52 -26.44 25.09 -2.64
N GLY A 53 -27.34 24.59 -3.49
CA GLY A 53 -27.76 25.27 -4.72
C GLY A 53 -26.78 25.15 -5.90
N SER A 54 -25.74 24.31 -5.82
CA SER A 54 -24.84 24.04 -6.95
C SER A 54 -25.52 23.33 -8.13
N GLY A 55 -26.60 22.59 -7.87
CA GLY A 55 -27.24 21.71 -8.86
C GLY A 55 -26.42 20.46 -9.20
N VAL A 56 -25.31 20.21 -8.49
CA VAL A 56 -24.38 19.10 -8.73
C VAL A 56 -24.18 18.32 -7.42
N VAL A 57 -24.29 16.99 -7.48
CA VAL A 57 -24.01 16.09 -6.35
C VAL A 57 -22.86 15.18 -6.75
N ILE A 58 -21.72 15.32 -6.08
CA ILE A 58 -20.51 14.52 -6.38
C ILE A 58 -20.34 13.31 -5.45
N PHE A 59 -21.27 13.08 -4.50
CA PHE A 59 -21.27 11.97 -3.52
C PHE A 59 -19.99 11.83 -2.66
N VAL A 60 -19.11 12.83 -2.68
CA VAL A 60 -17.85 12.87 -1.93
C VAL A 60 -18.05 13.81 -0.74
N SER A 61 -18.29 13.30 0.47
CA SER A 61 -18.58 14.14 1.65
C SER A 61 -17.38 14.94 2.14
N SER A 62 -16.16 14.40 2.01
CA SER A 62 -14.91 15.08 2.41
C SER A 62 -13.91 15.21 1.25
N PRO A 63 -14.17 16.05 0.22
CA PRO A 63 -13.29 16.17 -0.94
C PRO A 63 -11.83 16.46 -0.55
N PRO A 64 -10.84 15.85 -1.25
CA PRO A 64 -10.97 15.01 -2.44
C PRO A 64 -11.20 13.51 -2.12
N LEU A 65 -11.41 13.15 -0.86
CA LEU A 65 -11.55 11.77 -0.43
C LEU A 65 -13.01 11.34 -0.44
N PHE A 66 -13.28 10.18 -1.05
CA PHE A 66 -14.57 9.49 -0.89
C PHE A 66 -14.61 8.86 0.50
N ALA A 67 -14.81 9.71 1.51
CA ALA A 67 -14.77 9.35 2.92
C ALA A 67 -15.51 10.38 3.77
N ASP A 68 -16.00 9.95 4.93
CA ASP A 68 -16.51 10.84 5.95
C ASP A 68 -15.39 11.30 6.87
N TRP A 69 -15.42 12.58 7.24
CA TRP A 69 -14.47 13.13 8.21
C TRP A 69 -14.79 12.61 9.61
N LEU A 70 -13.99 11.65 10.06
CA LEU A 70 -14.18 11.01 11.36
C LEU A 70 -12.86 10.92 12.14
N PRO A 71 -12.39 12.00 12.79
CA PRO A 71 -11.19 11.96 13.62
C PRO A 71 -11.36 11.01 14.80
N HIS A 72 -10.36 10.16 15.02
CA HIS A 72 -10.38 9.11 16.01
C HIS A 72 -8.97 8.86 16.52
N VAL A 73 -8.86 8.58 17.81
CA VAL A 73 -7.60 8.32 18.50
C VAL A 73 -7.83 7.12 19.42
N GLY A 74 -6.92 6.16 19.35
CA GLY A 74 -6.94 4.99 20.21
C GLY A 74 -5.52 4.52 20.54
N PRO A 75 -5.39 3.41 21.27
CA PRO A 75 -4.09 2.88 21.67
C PRO A 75 -3.15 2.64 20.48
N GLY A 76 -3.69 2.20 19.34
CA GLY A 76 -2.95 2.03 18.09
C GLY A 76 -2.27 3.31 17.59
N SER A 77 -2.85 4.48 17.84
CA SER A 77 -2.27 5.78 17.42
C SER A 77 -0.92 6.03 18.08
N VAL A 78 -0.78 5.69 19.37
CA VAL A 78 0.48 5.87 20.11
C VAL A 78 1.57 5.00 19.50
N PHE A 79 1.28 3.71 19.26
CA PHE A 79 2.25 2.79 18.66
C PHE A 79 2.60 3.18 17.23
N ALA A 80 1.62 3.59 16.41
CA ALA A 80 1.86 4.04 15.04
C ALA A 80 2.82 5.24 15.00
N VAL A 81 2.61 6.24 15.88
CA VAL A 81 3.49 7.42 15.99
C VAL A 81 4.88 7.02 16.47
N LEU A 82 5.00 6.18 17.50
CA LEU A 82 6.29 5.72 18.00
C LEU A 82 7.10 4.95 16.94
N ILE A 83 6.44 4.06 16.19
CA ILE A 83 7.08 3.31 15.10
C ILE A 83 7.52 4.26 13.99
N ALA A 84 6.67 5.22 13.59
CA ALA A 84 7.04 6.21 12.58
C ALA A 84 8.26 7.02 13.00
N VAL A 85 8.29 7.52 14.25
CA VAL A 85 9.44 8.25 14.80
C VAL A 85 10.70 7.36 14.82
N ALA A 86 10.58 6.12 15.27
CA ALA A 86 11.71 5.19 15.30
C ALA A 86 12.27 4.90 13.89
N VAL A 87 11.40 4.69 12.90
CA VAL A 87 11.79 4.47 11.51
C VAL A 87 12.43 5.73 10.91
N VAL A 88 11.90 6.92 11.16
CA VAL A 88 12.49 8.18 10.66
C VAL A 88 13.87 8.43 11.27
N LEU A 89 14.02 8.24 12.59
CA LEU A 89 15.26 8.55 13.30
C LEU A 89 16.35 7.48 13.08
N HIS A 90 15.98 6.21 13.02
CA HIS A 90 16.94 5.09 13.02
C HIS A 90 16.94 4.27 11.71
N GLY A 91 15.87 4.33 10.92
CA GLY A 91 15.71 3.56 9.69
C GLY A 91 16.85 3.73 8.70
N PRO A 92 17.23 4.96 8.29
CA PRO A 92 18.32 5.17 7.34
C PRO A 92 19.66 4.60 7.83
N ALA A 93 19.98 4.81 9.11
CA ALA A 93 21.21 4.30 9.71
C ALA A 93 21.21 2.76 9.77
N LEU A 94 20.07 2.13 10.08
CA LEU A 94 19.90 0.68 10.09
C LEU A 94 19.99 0.10 8.68
N ALA A 95 19.35 0.71 7.68
CA ALA A 95 19.39 0.28 6.29
C ALA A 95 20.80 0.34 5.70
N ALA A 96 21.59 1.35 6.08
CA ALA A 96 22.98 1.47 5.65
C ALA A 96 23.90 0.40 6.27
N ARG A 97 23.65 0.01 7.53
CA ARG A 97 24.54 -0.86 8.32
C ARG A 97 24.17 -2.34 8.27
N LEU A 98 22.89 -2.67 8.17
CA LEU A 98 22.43 -4.06 8.20
C LEU A 98 22.75 -4.78 6.89
N PRO A 99 23.07 -6.09 6.93
CA PRO A 99 23.12 -6.88 5.71
C PRO A 99 21.73 -6.92 5.07
N TRP A 100 21.67 -6.91 3.75
CA TRP A 100 20.46 -6.79 2.94
C TRP A 100 19.27 -7.62 3.46
N ARG A 101 19.48 -8.91 3.75
CA ARG A 101 18.42 -9.80 4.26
C ARG A 101 17.84 -9.34 5.60
N ARG A 102 18.67 -8.80 6.50
CA ARG A 102 18.23 -8.26 7.79
C ARG A 102 17.55 -6.89 7.64
N ALA A 103 18.02 -6.07 6.70
CA ALA A 103 17.35 -4.80 6.37
C ALA A 103 15.93 -5.04 5.85
N LEU A 104 15.74 -5.98 4.91
CA LEU A 104 14.42 -6.36 4.41
C LEU A 104 13.53 -6.96 5.50
N ALA A 105 14.06 -7.85 6.34
CA ALA A 105 13.30 -8.41 7.45
C ALA A 105 12.87 -7.34 8.47
N ALA A 106 13.76 -6.39 8.79
CA ALA A 106 13.44 -5.27 9.68
C ALA A 106 12.37 -4.35 9.06
N GLY A 107 12.47 -4.05 7.76
CA GLY A 107 11.48 -3.26 7.02
C GLY A 107 10.11 -3.95 7.01
N TYR A 108 10.06 -5.26 6.76
CA TYR A 108 8.84 -6.05 6.83
C TYR A 108 8.20 -6.03 8.21
N LEU A 109 8.98 -6.26 9.28
CA LEU A 109 8.47 -6.23 10.65
C LEU A 109 8.00 -4.83 11.08
N ALA A 110 8.72 -3.79 10.67
CA ALA A 110 8.30 -2.40 10.91
C ALA A 110 6.99 -2.08 10.18
N SER A 111 6.85 -2.53 8.92
CA SER A 111 5.62 -2.37 8.14
C SER A 111 4.44 -3.11 8.77
N LEU A 112 4.64 -4.36 9.21
CA LEU A 112 3.64 -5.14 9.95
C LEU A 112 3.18 -4.42 11.22
N ALA A 113 4.14 -4.03 12.05
CA ALA A 113 3.86 -3.38 13.32
C ALA A 113 3.12 -2.04 13.09
N TRP A 114 3.51 -1.29 12.06
CA TRP A 114 2.88 -0.02 11.73
C TRP A 114 1.45 -0.20 11.21
N ILE A 115 1.23 -1.07 10.21
CA ILE A 115 -0.11 -1.33 9.66
C ILE A 115 -1.03 -1.87 10.75
N PHE A 116 -0.58 -2.85 11.54
CA PHE A 116 -1.37 -3.37 12.65
C PHE A 116 -1.69 -2.31 13.70
N SER A 117 -0.74 -1.42 14.02
CA SER A 117 -0.99 -0.30 14.92
C SER A 117 -2.05 0.65 14.37
N LEU A 118 -2.03 0.94 13.07
CA LEU A 118 -3.05 1.76 12.41
C LEU A 118 -4.44 1.11 12.46
N THR A 119 -4.55 -0.19 12.18
CA THR A 119 -5.83 -0.90 12.30
C THR A 119 -6.34 -0.91 13.75
N MET A 120 -5.43 -0.88 14.72
CA MET A 120 -5.79 -0.85 16.14
C MET A 120 -6.12 0.56 16.67
N VAL A 121 -6.12 1.60 15.83
CA VAL A 121 -6.63 2.94 16.23
C VAL A 121 -8.10 2.86 16.63
N ASP A 122 -8.90 2.09 15.88
CA ASP A 122 -10.31 1.82 16.19
C ASP A 122 -10.54 0.59 17.06
N GLY A 123 -9.45 -0.04 17.53
CA GLY A 123 -9.50 -1.27 18.29
C GLY A 123 -9.78 -2.53 17.46
N TRP A 124 -9.82 -3.66 18.15
CA TRP A 124 -9.84 -4.99 17.53
C TRP A 124 -11.06 -5.21 16.62
N GLU A 125 -12.26 -4.94 17.12
CA GLU A 125 -13.49 -5.23 16.36
C GLU A 125 -13.67 -4.30 15.17
N ARG A 126 -13.69 -2.98 15.40
CA ARG A 126 -14.00 -2.02 14.33
C ARG A 126 -12.88 -1.89 13.30
N GLY A 127 -11.62 -1.87 13.76
CA GLY A 127 -10.48 -1.57 12.91
C GLY A 127 -9.77 -2.79 12.32
N PHE A 128 -9.95 -3.98 12.90
CA PHE A 128 -9.25 -5.19 12.47
C PHE A 128 -10.20 -6.36 12.12
N ALA A 129 -10.76 -7.04 13.13
CA ALA A 129 -11.50 -8.28 12.95
C ALA A 129 -12.87 -8.12 12.26
N GLY A 130 -13.56 -7.00 12.48
CA GLY A 130 -14.86 -6.70 11.88
C GLY A 130 -14.79 -5.76 10.67
N HIS A 131 -13.62 -5.20 10.36
CA HIS A 131 -13.48 -4.22 9.28
C HIS A 131 -13.85 -4.83 7.92
N LEU A 132 -13.35 -6.03 7.65
CA LEU A 132 -13.58 -6.74 6.40
C LEU A 132 -14.92 -7.50 6.36
N THR A 133 -15.77 -7.39 7.38
CA THR A 133 -17.05 -8.12 7.44
C THR A 133 -18.26 -7.24 7.10
N ILE A 134 -18.04 -5.97 6.73
CA ILE A 134 -19.13 -5.07 6.35
C ILE A 134 -19.74 -5.51 5.00
N PRO A 135 -21.00 -5.16 4.71
CA PRO A 135 -21.72 -5.66 3.53
C PRO A 135 -21.06 -5.34 2.18
N GLN A 136 -20.22 -4.32 2.12
CA GLN A 136 -19.54 -3.90 0.89
C GLN A 136 -18.28 -4.73 0.58
N GLU A 137 -17.81 -5.53 1.53
CA GLU A 137 -16.54 -6.25 1.48
C GLU A 137 -16.62 -7.64 0.86
N TYR A 138 -15.45 -8.15 0.47
CA TYR A 138 -15.28 -9.47 -0.13
C TYR A 138 -15.88 -10.61 0.69
N LEU A 139 -15.73 -10.57 2.02
CA LEU A 139 -16.13 -11.66 2.91
C LEU A 139 -17.64 -11.87 2.91
N HIS A 140 -18.42 -10.85 2.57
CA HIS A 140 -19.87 -10.98 2.47
C HIS A 140 -20.28 -11.98 1.36
N GLU A 141 -19.51 -12.05 0.27
CA GLU A 141 -19.79 -12.93 -0.87
C GLU A 141 -19.24 -14.34 -0.68
N VAL A 142 -18.23 -14.52 0.17
CA VAL A 142 -17.49 -15.78 0.34
C VAL A 142 -18.41 -16.98 0.60
N PRO A 143 -19.37 -16.94 1.55
CA PRO A 143 -20.26 -18.08 1.81
C PRO A 143 -21.13 -18.48 0.61
N GLY A 144 -21.42 -17.55 -0.30
CA GLY A 144 -22.21 -17.81 -1.51
C GLY A 144 -21.42 -18.46 -2.65
N ILE A 145 -20.09 -18.47 -2.58
CA ILE A 145 -19.21 -18.98 -3.65
C ILE A 145 -18.90 -20.47 -3.42
N THR A 146 -19.82 -21.31 -3.85
CA THR A 146 -19.69 -22.77 -3.76
C THR A 146 -18.96 -23.39 -4.97
N ASP A 147 -19.10 -22.79 -6.16
CA ASP A 147 -18.51 -23.24 -7.43
C ASP A 147 -17.60 -22.15 -8.03
N ILE A 148 -16.28 -22.30 -7.85
CA ILE A 148 -15.27 -21.34 -8.36
C ILE A 148 -15.29 -21.26 -9.90
N PRO A 149 -15.25 -22.37 -10.66
CA PRO A 149 -15.36 -22.31 -12.11
C PRO A 149 -16.59 -21.56 -12.61
N ARG A 150 -17.76 -21.76 -11.99
CA ARG A 150 -18.98 -21.01 -12.33
C ARG A 150 -18.82 -19.53 -11.99
N MET A 151 -18.38 -19.22 -10.77
CA MET A 151 -18.14 -17.84 -10.33
C MET A 151 -17.22 -17.10 -11.31
N LEU A 152 -16.15 -17.73 -11.79
CA LEU A 152 -15.24 -17.13 -12.77
C LEU A 152 -15.87 -16.91 -14.14
N ARG A 153 -16.70 -17.86 -14.63
CA ARG A 153 -17.42 -17.70 -15.91
C ARG A 153 -18.45 -16.59 -15.86
N GLU A 154 -19.10 -16.41 -14.71
CA GLU A 154 -20.20 -15.46 -14.52
C GLU A 154 -19.74 -14.15 -13.86
N PHE A 155 -18.46 -14.01 -13.53
CA PHE A 155 -17.97 -12.90 -12.73
C PHE A 155 -18.36 -11.55 -13.32
N SER A 156 -18.10 -11.36 -14.61
CA SER A 156 -18.37 -10.11 -15.32
C SER A 156 -19.86 -9.83 -15.56
N SER A 157 -20.74 -10.83 -15.49
CA SER A 157 -22.18 -10.58 -15.66
C SER A 157 -22.83 -9.95 -14.42
N ARG A 158 -22.12 -9.95 -13.29
CA ARG A 158 -22.59 -9.48 -11.98
C ARG A 158 -21.89 -8.21 -11.48
N ILE A 159 -20.92 -7.65 -12.22
CA ILE A 159 -20.20 -6.43 -11.81
C ILE A 159 -21.02 -5.14 -11.95
N LEU A 160 -22.07 -5.16 -12.77
CA LEU A 160 -22.93 -3.99 -12.93
C LEU A 160 -23.75 -3.80 -11.66
N ASP A 161 -23.69 -2.59 -11.10
CA ASP A 161 -24.40 -2.24 -9.87
C ASP A 161 -25.93 -2.19 -10.08
N PHE A 162 -26.69 -2.26 -8.99
CA PHE A 162 -28.16 -2.20 -8.94
C PHE A 162 -28.90 -3.30 -9.73
N GLN A 163 -28.26 -4.43 -9.99
CA GLN A 163 -28.92 -5.63 -10.51
C GLN A 163 -29.31 -6.56 -9.36
N PRO A 164 -30.35 -7.41 -9.52
CA PRO A 164 -30.79 -8.32 -8.46
C PRO A 164 -29.70 -9.24 -7.91
N ASN A 165 -28.69 -9.55 -8.74
CA ASN A 165 -27.59 -10.45 -8.42
C ASN A 165 -26.22 -9.77 -8.54
N SER A 166 -26.14 -8.44 -8.37
CA SER A 166 -24.85 -7.74 -8.39
C SER A 166 -23.90 -8.29 -7.32
N TRP A 167 -22.61 -8.26 -7.61
CA TRP A 167 -21.60 -8.42 -6.58
C TRP A 167 -21.58 -7.20 -5.66
N THR A 168 -21.13 -7.39 -4.42
CA THR A 168 -20.77 -6.27 -3.53
C THR A 168 -19.78 -5.31 -4.18
N THR A 169 -19.76 -4.07 -3.69
CA THR A 169 -18.95 -2.97 -4.26
C THR A 169 -17.48 -3.36 -4.43
N HIS A 170 -16.83 -3.95 -3.41
CA HIS A 170 -15.42 -4.33 -3.52
C HIS A 170 -15.19 -5.51 -4.47
N VAL A 171 -16.09 -6.49 -4.51
CA VAL A 171 -15.96 -7.61 -5.45
C VAL A 171 -16.15 -7.13 -6.89
N SER A 172 -17.11 -6.23 -7.14
CA SER A 172 -17.32 -5.62 -8.47
C SER A 172 -16.14 -4.80 -8.97
N GLY A 173 -15.41 -4.15 -8.05
CA GLY A 173 -14.33 -3.20 -8.37
C GLY A 173 -12.98 -3.83 -8.76
N HIS A 174 -12.79 -5.13 -8.55
CA HIS A 174 -11.47 -5.77 -8.68
C HIS A 174 -11.53 -7.12 -9.40
N PRO A 175 -10.43 -7.58 -10.03
CA PRO A 175 -10.37 -8.93 -10.57
C PRO A 175 -10.67 -10.01 -9.52
N PRO A 176 -11.27 -11.15 -9.91
CA PRO A 176 -11.77 -12.16 -8.97
C PRO A 176 -10.69 -12.81 -8.09
N GLY A 177 -9.41 -12.66 -8.45
CA GLY A 177 -8.29 -13.20 -7.69
C GLY A 177 -8.27 -12.76 -6.23
N ALA A 178 -8.61 -11.50 -5.93
CA ALA A 178 -8.68 -11.01 -4.55
C ALA A 178 -9.77 -11.74 -3.76
N THR A 179 -10.98 -11.85 -4.31
CA THR A 179 -12.09 -12.62 -3.71
C THR A 179 -11.70 -14.08 -3.48
N LEU A 180 -11.01 -14.69 -4.45
CA LEU A 180 -10.59 -16.09 -4.35
C LEU A 180 -9.59 -16.34 -3.22
N VAL A 181 -8.76 -15.36 -2.84
CA VAL A 181 -7.89 -15.50 -1.65
C VAL A 181 -8.75 -15.73 -0.41
N PHE A 182 -9.83 -14.96 -0.22
CA PHE A 182 -10.72 -15.13 0.93
C PHE A 182 -11.55 -16.42 0.86
N VAL A 183 -11.99 -16.81 -0.34
CA VAL A 183 -12.66 -18.12 -0.55
C VAL A 183 -11.73 -19.27 -0.17
N TRP A 184 -10.44 -19.20 -0.51
CA TRP A 184 -9.49 -20.25 -0.14
C TRP A 184 -9.15 -20.24 1.35
N LEU A 185 -8.99 -19.08 1.97
CA LEU A 185 -8.82 -18.97 3.43
C LEU A 185 -9.98 -19.63 4.17
N ASP A 186 -11.21 -19.35 3.73
CA ASP A 186 -12.42 -19.98 4.26
C ASP A 186 -12.37 -21.51 4.09
N ARG A 187 -12.05 -22.01 2.90
CA ARG A 187 -11.97 -23.46 2.63
C ARG A 187 -10.92 -24.21 3.46
N ILE A 188 -9.85 -23.55 3.90
CA ILE A 188 -8.80 -24.16 4.74
C ILE A 188 -9.04 -23.95 6.25
N GLY A 189 -10.20 -23.44 6.64
CA GLY A 189 -10.59 -23.28 8.05
C GLY A 189 -10.23 -21.92 8.67
N LEU A 190 -9.70 -20.99 7.89
CA LEU A 190 -9.31 -19.64 8.34
C LEU A 190 -10.43 -18.63 8.03
N HIS A 191 -11.58 -18.86 8.65
CA HIS A 191 -12.81 -18.11 8.41
C HIS A 191 -12.84 -16.72 9.07
N GLY A 192 -13.64 -15.80 8.52
CA GLY A 192 -13.98 -14.55 9.18
C GLY A 192 -12.93 -13.44 9.09
N GLY A 193 -13.31 -12.26 9.58
CA GLY A 193 -12.56 -11.04 9.31
C GLY A 193 -11.21 -10.94 10.00
N ALA A 194 -11.00 -11.58 11.17
CA ALA A 194 -9.69 -11.59 11.82
C ALA A 194 -8.62 -12.30 10.96
N TRP A 195 -8.95 -13.46 10.38
CA TRP A 195 -8.03 -14.19 9.49
C TRP A 195 -7.84 -13.46 8.16
N ALA A 196 -8.91 -12.91 7.60
CA ALA A 196 -8.82 -12.09 6.39
C ALA A 196 -7.93 -10.85 6.60
N ALA A 197 -8.14 -10.09 7.67
CA ALA A 197 -7.35 -8.91 8.00
C ALA A 197 -5.89 -9.28 8.24
N THR A 198 -5.63 -10.39 8.95
CA THR A 198 -4.27 -10.90 9.14
C THR A 198 -3.59 -11.21 7.81
N ALA A 199 -4.27 -11.91 6.89
CA ALA A 199 -3.74 -12.21 5.58
C ALA A 199 -3.43 -10.94 4.77
N VAL A 200 -4.33 -9.95 4.79
CA VAL A 200 -4.15 -8.65 4.13
C VAL A 200 -2.96 -7.89 4.73
N VAL A 201 -2.83 -7.83 6.04
CA VAL A 201 -1.71 -7.14 6.72
C VAL A 201 -0.37 -7.83 6.42
N LEU A 202 -0.32 -9.17 6.46
CA LEU A 202 0.87 -9.94 6.11
C LEU A 202 1.29 -9.71 4.65
N ALA A 203 0.34 -9.85 3.71
CA ALA A 203 0.62 -9.68 2.29
C ALA A 203 0.96 -8.22 1.95
N GLY A 204 0.21 -7.25 2.47
CA GLY A 204 0.43 -5.82 2.25
C GLY A 204 1.80 -5.36 2.76
N SER A 205 2.25 -5.88 3.91
CA SER A 205 3.56 -5.56 4.48
C SER A 205 4.73 -6.01 3.61
N LEU A 206 4.53 -6.96 2.69
CA LEU A 206 5.56 -7.40 1.74
C LEU A 206 6.00 -6.26 0.80
N VAL A 207 5.25 -5.16 0.69
CA VAL A 207 5.67 -3.98 -0.08
C VAL A 207 7.05 -3.47 0.37
N ALA A 208 7.34 -3.52 1.67
CA ALA A 208 8.61 -3.11 2.27
C ALA A 208 9.78 -4.05 1.91
N VAL A 209 9.49 -5.19 1.28
CA VAL A 209 10.48 -6.15 0.76
C VAL A 209 10.52 -6.11 -0.76
N ALA A 210 9.35 -6.19 -1.39
CA ALA A 210 9.19 -6.31 -2.83
C ALA A 210 9.74 -5.08 -3.56
N VAL A 211 9.41 -3.86 -3.10
CA VAL A 211 9.87 -2.63 -3.76
C VAL A 211 11.40 -2.51 -3.72
N PRO A 212 12.08 -2.59 -2.56
CA PRO A 212 13.54 -2.62 -2.51
C PRO A 212 14.16 -3.75 -3.35
N ALA A 213 13.61 -4.96 -3.28
CA ALA A 213 14.11 -6.09 -4.06
C ALA A 213 14.02 -5.83 -5.56
N THR A 214 12.90 -5.31 -6.06
CA THR A 214 12.71 -4.95 -7.46
C THR A 214 13.69 -3.85 -7.89
N VAL A 215 13.84 -2.77 -7.11
CA VAL A 215 14.78 -1.68 -7.41
C VAL A 215 16.22 -2.20 -7.48
N ALA A 216 16.60 -3.08 -6.57
CA ALA A 216 17.92 -3.72 -6.58
C ALA A 216 18.13 -4.63 -7.81
N LEU A 217 17.13 -5.45 -8.15
CA LEU A 217 17.16 -6.34 -9.33
C LEU A 217 17.24 -5.58 -10.64
N LEU A 218 16.68 -4.36 -10.69
CA LEU A 218 16.80 -3.44 -11.82
C LEU A 218 18.14 -2.69 -11.87
N GLY A 219 19.11 -3.07 -11.04
CA GLY A 219 20.48 -2.52 -11.05
C GLY A 219 20.68 -1.27 -10.21
N ARG A 220 19.69 -0.87 -9.39
CA ARG A 220 19.77 0.34 -8.54
C ARG A 220 19.89 -0.01 -7.06
N ALA A 221 20.83 -0.89 -6.72
CA ALA A 221 20.99 -1.42 -5.35
C ALA A 221 21.22 -0.35 -4.28
N GLU A 222 21.87 0.78 -4.63
CA GLU A 222 22.07 1.89 -3.69
C GLU A 222 20.76 2.63 -3.37
N ALA A 223 19.89 2.83 -4.37
CA ALA A 223 18.57 3.44 -4.18
C ALA A 223 17.55 2.51 -3.52
N ALA A 224 17.87 1.21 -3.41
CA ALA A 224 17.03 0.20 -2.80
C ALA A 224 17.20 0.10 -1.27
N ARG A 225 18.22 0.75 -0.71
CA ARG A 225 18.46 0.82 0.75
C ARG A 225 17.85 2.08 1.33
#